data_AF-A0A1M2VDL3-F1
#
_entry.id   AF-A0A1M2VDL3-F1
#
_cell.length_a   1.000
_cell.length_b   1.000
_cell.length_c   1.000
_cell.angle_alpha   90.00
_cell.angle_beta   90.00
_cell.angle_gamma   90.00
#
_symmetry.space_group_name_H-M   'P 1'
#
loop_
_entity.id
_entity.type
_entity.pdbx_description
1 polymer ?
#
loop_
_entity_poly.entity_id
_entity_poly.type
_entity_poly.pdbx_seq_one_letter_code
_entity_poly.pdbx_strand_id
1 'polypeptide(L)'
;MAPRWLNSLTSFFMKRRRSQHRVDHFTFSDDEEHDTKKPPIPPVCTEKHCHVDWSHGDARTSTQTAYFDVPSSPKRQRSLSLPSLASIAPSSSNTPFINSSGGEDDLEYLMNKMEMVEDDEMPRDRTAGDRPLLMWLEDADDYLQEMLHGEGRGDFADCSCPCGQLGVAAIYRCEDCLGNQLYCETCTVDYHRKHPLHRVKRWTGEYFERVPLKALGVRVQLGHEPGEVCLDRKTAPRNDFVLLDVLGIHEITLDYCGCHLAQPHHKQLLRAAWYPATSVNPKTATTFRLLEVFHTLSNQSKVSGWEYYCALAQRTDNTGTNPARDRYRTFMLMVCEWRHLKMMKRAGRGNVEGGIASAVAGSCVVECPACPLPGKNLPEDWEQEPPHQRYLYRLYVAIDANFRLKRKKVSSDTVDPSLNKGCAYVVEETAYKAHLAQFDDLQNEATENCNNHNAVKLATLKGAAGLAASGVATVDCARHDMKRPCLTGDLQKGERYVNIDYLFRSSLQQNAPPNIAASYDISCQYSRKIGERFNKYTFDISRHDITWGIPKFHINAHQESCRTNYN
;
A
#
# COMPACT_ATOMS: atom_id res chain seq x y z
N MET A 1 71.97 35.06 4.70
CA MET A 1 71.83 36.20 5.64
C MET A 1 70.69 37.07 5.15
N ALA A 2 69.64 37.18 5.96
CA ALA A 2 68.55 38.15 5.79
C ALA A 2 68.25 38.75 7.19
N PRO A 3 67.85 40.04 7.29
CA PRO A 3 68.22 40.91 8.41
C PRO A 3 67.17 41.02 9.53
N ARG A 4 67.65 41.34 10.74
CA ARG A 4 66.94 41.39 12.04
C ARG A 4 66.12 42.68 12.31
N TRP A 5 65.19 43.06 11.43
CA TRP A 5 64.34 44.25 11.68
C TRP A 5 62.82 43.99 11.68
N LEU A 6 62.40 42.73 11.74
CA LEU A 6 60.99 42.34 11.86
C LEU A 6 60.51 42.12 13.31
N ASN A 7 61.32 42.47 14.31
CA ASN A 7 60.95 42.43 15.73
C ASN A 7 60.95 43.85 16.31
N SER A 8 59.84 44.57 16.14
CA SER A 8 59.33 45.63 17.03
C SER A 8 58.59 46.68 16.20
N LEU A 9 57.25 46.68 16.31
CA LEU A 9 56.35 47.85 16.33
C LEU A 9 54.95 47.48 15.80
N THR A 10 54.25 46.62 16.54
CA THR A 10 52.79 46.63 16.61
C THR A 10 52.37 46.58 18.08
N SER A 11 52.76 47.59 18.86
CA SER A 11 52.08 47.96 20.09
C SER A 11 51.21 49.17 19.79
N PHE A 12 49.91 48.93 19.57
CA PHE A 12 48.78 49.84 19.78
C PHE A 12 47.59 49.21 19.05
N PHE A 13 46.89 48.29 19.71
CA PHE A 13 45.42 48.17 19.72
C PHE A 13 45.00 47.12 20.76
N MET A 14 43.89 47.43 21.43
CA MET A 14 43.40 46.87 22.69
C MET A 14 43.14 45.36 22.67
N LYS A 15 43.37 44.74 23.84
CA LYS A 15 43.07 43.34 24.18
C LYS A 15 41.60 42.99 23.88
N ARG A 16 41.35 42.21 22.83
CA ARG A 16 40.09 41.45 22.69
C ARG A 16 40.10 40.32 23.71
N ARG A 17 39.23 40.41 24.72
CA ARG A 17 38.79 39.26 25.54
C ARG A 17 38.28 38.18 24.58
N ARG A 18 38.95 37.03 24.52
CA ARG A 18 38.34 35.80 24.02
C ARG A 18 37.22 35.44 24.99
N SER A 19 35.97 35.69 24.60
CA SER A 19 34.81 35.03 25.21
C SER A 19 34.97 33.55 24.92
N GLN A 20 35.37 32.77 25.92
CA GLN A 20 35.15 31.32 25.88
C GLN A 20 33.64 31.13 25.85
N HIS A 21 33.11 30.58 24.75
CA HIS A 21 31.78 29.98 24.79
C HIS A 21 31.82 28.88 25.84
N ARG A 22 31.32 29.22 27.03
CA ARG A 22 30.96 28.28 28.06
C ARG A 22 29.75 27.54 27.51
N VAL A 23 29.97 26.32 27.02
CA VAL A 23 28.89 25.36 26.87
C VAL A 23 28.50 25.03 28.30
N ASP A 24 27.37 25.56 28.74
CA ASP A 24 26.82 25.18 30.03
C ASP A 24 26.32 23.74 29.89
N HIS A 25 27.14 22.80 30.36
CA HIS A 25 26.74 21.42 30.57
C HIS A 25 25.79 21.39 31.76
N PHE A 26 24.49 21.22 31.49
CA PHE A 26 23.52 20.90 32.52
C PHE A 26 23.63 19.40 32.86
N THR A 27 24.50 19.07 33.80
CA THR A 27 24.51 17.77 34.47
C THR A 27 23.62 17.84 35.70
N PHE A 28 22.58 17.03 35.74
CA PHE A 28 21.80 16.82 36.96
C PHE A 28 22.54 15.85 37.88
N SER A 29 22.61 16.17 39.17
CA SER A 29 23.09 15.27 40.22
C SER A 29 21.91 14.39 40.63
N ASP A 30 21.95 13.10 40.30
CA ASP A 30 21.13 12.11 41.00
C ASP A 30 21.81 11.86 42.36
N ASP A 31 21.05 12.05 43.44
CA ASP A 31 21.53 11.96 44.82
C ASP A 31 22.10 10.59 45.18
N GLU A 32 23.21 10.66 45.93
CA GLU A 32 23.84 9.71 46.86
C GLU A 32 23.72 8.19 46.63
N GLU A 33 24.80 7.58 46.12
CA GLU A 33 25.25 6.28 46.63
C GLU A 33 26.79 6.13 46.60
N HIS A 34 27.31 5.55 47.68
CA HIS A 34 28.70 5.52 48.09
C HIS A 34 29.68 4.78 47.14
N ASP A 35 30.89 5.35 47.07
CA ASP A 35 32.18 4.82 46.60
C ASP A 35 32.41 3.29 46.73
N THR A 36 32.89 2.61 45.67
CA THR A 36 34.18 1.85 45.68
C THR A 36 34.49 1.06 44.38
N LYS A 37 35.73 1.28 43.87
CA LYS A 37 36.60 0.39 43.07
C LYS A 37 36.27 0.07 41.58
N LYS A 38 37.22 0.42 40.69
CA LYS A 38 37.31 -0.05 39.29
C LYS A 38 37.40 -1.58 39.19
N PRO A 39 36.62 -2.26 38.32
CA PRO A 39 36.79 -3.69 38.06
C PRO A 39 37.92 -3.97 37.04
N PRO A 40 38.52 -5.17 37.03
CA PRO A 40 39.58 -5.56 36.11
C PRO A 40 39.04 -5.95 34.72
N ILE A 41 39.92 -5.93 33.72
CA ILE A 41 39.67 -6.28 32.32
C ILE A 41 38.99 -7.67 32.23
N PRO A 42 37.87 -7.83 31.50
CA PRO A 42 37.17 -9.10 31.42
C PRO A 42 37.94 -10.11 30.54
N PRO A 43 37.85 -11.42 30.85
CA PRO A 43 38.46 -12.46 30.02
C PRO A 43 37.73 -12.60 28.69
N VAL A 44 38.44 -13.12 27.68
CA VAL A 44 37.88 -13.46 26.35
C VAL A 44 36.64 -14.33 26.54
N CYS A 45 35.49 -13.88 26.02
CA CYS A 45 34.22 -14.59 26.14
C CYS A 45 34.27 -15.88 25.30
N THR A 46 34.04 -17.01 25.96
CA THR A 46 33.87 -18.33 25.33
C THR A 46 32.45 -18.80 25.62
N GLU A 47 31.73 -19.28 24.59
CA GLU A 47 30.40 -19.86 24.77
C GLU A 47 30.50 -21.37 25.02
N LYS A 48 29.76 -21.85 26.04
CA LYS A 48 29.63 -23.27 26.35
C LYS A 48 28.59 -23.92 25.47
N HIS A 49 29.05 -24.70 24.49
CA HIS A 49 28.18 -25.52 23.67
C HIS A 49 28.00 -26.91 24.30
N CYS A 50 26.74 -27.34 24.43
CA CYS A 50 26.35 -28.66 24.88
C CYS A 50 26.11 -29.56 23.66
N HIS A 51 26.80 -30.70 23.58
CA HIS A 51 26.55 -31.73 22.57
C HIS A 51 26.06 -32.99 23.27
N VAL A 52 24.94 -33.55 22.81
CA VAL A 52 24.36 -34.79 23.35
C VAL A 52 24.43 -35.86 22.27
N ASP A 53 25.23 -36.89 22.51
CA ASP A 53 25.30 -38.06 21.64
C ASP A 53 24.39 -39.18 22.14
N TRP A 54 23.71 -39.84 21.19
CA TRP A 54 22.76 -40.92 21.44
C TRP A 54 23.28 -42.21 20.80
N SER A 55 23.81 -43.12 21.62
CA SER A 55 24.22 -44.44 21.13
C SER A 55 23.09 -45.46 21.30
N HIS A 56 22.74 -46.15 20.21
CA HIS A 56 21.72 -47.20 20.21
C HIS A 56 22.38 -48.57 20.08
N GLY A 57 22.45 -49.30 21.19
CA GLY A 57 22.82 -50.72 21.25
C GLY A 57 21.73 -51.54 21.94
N ASP A 58 21.45 -52.74 21.42
CA ASP A 58 20.21 -53.53 21.48
C ASP A 58 19.68 -54.01 22.86
N ALA A 59 19.77 -53.20 23.90
CA ALA A 59 18.89 -53.39 25.06
C ALA A 59 18.59 -52.14 25.89
N ARG A 60 19.24 -50.98 25.65
CA ARG A 60 18.93 -49.72 26.34
C ARG A 60 19.59 -48.51 25.67
N THR A 61 18.80 -47.46 25.44
CA THR A 61 19.28 -46.15 24.97
C THR A 61 20.13 -45.51 26.07
N SER A 62 21.37 -45.14 25.73
CA SER A 62 22.28 -44.40 26.61
C SER A 62 22.56 -43.03 26.01
N THR A 63 22.47 -42.00 26.85
CA THR A 63 22.84 -40.61 26.52
C THR A 63 24.16 -40.24 27.18
N GLN A 64 25.03 -39.59 26.40
CA GLN A 64 26.23 -38.95 26.93
C GLN A 64 26.25 -37.49 26.49
N THR A 65 26.37 -36.58 27.46
CA THR A 65 26.42 -35.14 27.22
C THR A 65 27.83 -34.64 27.48
N ALA A 66 28.41 -33.91 26.51
CA ALA A 66 29.70 -33.24 26.63
C ALA A 66 29.55 -31.73 26.43
N TYR A 67 30.42 -30.95 27.07
CA TYR A 67 30.44 -29.49 26.98
C TYR A 67 31.78 -29.01 26.41
N PHE A 68 31.73 -28.09 25.44
CA PHE A 68 32.92 -27.50 24.82
C PHE A 68 32.86 -25.97 24.89
N ASP A 69 33.98 -25.33 25.20
CA ASP A 69 34.13 -23.88 25.17
C ASP A 69 34.63 -23.44 23.78
N VAL A 70 33.86 -22.60 23.07
CA VAL A 70 34.17 -22.15 21.70
C VAL A 70 34.31 -20.62 21.64
N PRO A 71 35.25 -20.05 20.86
CA PRO A 71 35.39 -18.59 20.73
C PRO A 71 34.18 -17.96 20.04
N SER A 72 33.65 -16.86 20.61
CA SER A 72 32.50 -16.13 20.03
C SER A 72 32.81 -15.56 18.64
N SER A 73 31.86 -15.70 17.70
CA SER A 73 32.01 -15.23 16.30
C SER A 73 32.18 -13.70 16.21
N PRO A 74 32.96 -13.17 15.26
CA PRO A 74 33.17 -11.72 15.13
C PRO A 74 31.87 -10.99 14.74
N LYS A 75 31.51 -9.97 15.52
CA LYS A 75 30.31 -9.15 15.33
C LYS A 75 30.39 -8.35 14.01
N ARG A 76 29.35 -8.49 13.17
CA ARG A 76 29.19 -7.78 11.90
C ARG A 76 28.90 -6.29 12.17
N GLN A 77 29.67 -5.37 11.60
CA GLN A 77 29.38 -3.93 11.70
C GLN A 77 28.05 -3.59 10.99
N ARG A 78 27.15 -2.89 11.69
CA ARG A 78 25.84 -2.46 11.21
C ARG A 78 25.95 -1.21 10.33
N SER A 79 25.34 -1.26 9.14
CA SER A 79 24.87 -0.09 8.40
C SER A 79 23.40 0.16 8.75
N LEU A 80 23.05 1.39 9.14
CA LEU A 80 21.67 1.83 9.38
C LEU A 80 20.94 1.99 8.04
N SER A 81 20.29 0.94 7.57
CA SER A 81 19.27 1.03 6.51
C SER A 81 17.92 0.56 7.05
N LEU A 82 16.85 1.16 6.54
CA LEU A 82 15.45 0.77 6.80
C LEU A 82 15.28 -0.76 6.66
N PRO A 83 14.41 -1.40 7.47
CA PRO A 83 14.06 -2.80 7.28
C PRO A 83 13.54 -3.03 5.86
N SER A 84 14.00 -4.11 5.23
CA SER A 84 13.47 -4.58 3.95
C SER A 84 11.97 -4.87 4.09
N LEU A 85 11.17 -4.41 3.12
CA LEU A 85 9.70 -4.55 3.02
C LEU A 85 9.15 -5.99 3.01
N ALA A 86 9.98 -7.00 3.28
CA ALA A 86 9.62 -8.41 3.17
C ALA A 86 8.88 -8.98 4.39
N SER A 87 8.76 -8.24 5.51
CA SER A 87 8.29 -8.81 6.78
C SER A 87 6.89 -8.38 7.24
N ILE A 88 6.14 -7.58 6.49
CA ILE A 88 4.78 -7.21 6.91
C ILE A 88 3.82 -8.32 6.49
N ALA A 89 3.59 -9.28 7.39
CA ALA A 89 2.45 -10.19 7.30
C ALA A 89 1.16 -9.42 7.62
N PRO A 90 0.04 -9.64 6.91
CA PRO A 90 -1.21 -8.99 7.25
C PRO A 90 -1.79 -9.62 8.52
N SER A 91 -1.82 -8.86 9.61
CA SER A 91 -2.53 -9.25 10.83
C SER A 91 -4.04 -9.30 10.55
N SER A 92 -4.64 -10.47 10.77
CA SER A 92 -6.08 -10.67 10.75
C SER A 92 -6.64 -10.34 12.13
N SER A 93 -7.14 -9.13 12.35
CA SER A 93 -7.91 -8.80 13.55
C SER A 93 -9.33 -8.35 13.20
N ASN A 94 -10.29 -9.20 13.56
CA ASN A 94 -11.70 -8.86 13.72
C ASN A 94 -11.90 -8.43 15.17
N THR A 95 -12.11 -7.14 15.43
CA THR A 95 -12.75 -6.68 16.68
C THR A 95 -13.70 -5.52 16.35
N PRO A 96 -14.92 -5.48 16.93
CA PRO A 96 -15.87 -4.42 16.67
C PRO A 96 -15.52 -3.18 17.52
N PHE A 97 -15.46 -2.04 16.83
CA PHE A 97 -15.35 -0.66 17.30
C PHE A 97 -15.56 -0.42 18.82
N ILE A 98 -14.55 0.17 19.47
CA ILE A 98 -14.57 1.49 20.13
C ILE A 98 -13.12 1.94 20.40
N ASN A 99 -12.76 3.11 19.85
CA ASN A 99 -11.69 4.06 20.18
C ASN A 99 -10.19 3.63 20.28
N SER A 100 -9.36 4.41 19.56
CA SER A 100 -7.89 4.48 19.58
C SER A 100 -7.11 3.48 18.71
N SER A 101 -7.38 3.46 17.40
CA SER A 101 -6.58 2.75 16.39
C SER A 101 -5.30 3.49 15.99
N GLY A 102 -4.49 3.88 16.97
CA GLY A 102 -3.12 4.37 16.76
C GLY A 102 -2.06 3.61 17.57
N GLY A 103 -2.47 2.60 18.37
CA GLY A 103 -1.57 1.96 19.33
C GLY A 103 -0.92 0.66 18.84
N GLU A 104 -1.64 -0.20 18.12
CA GLU A 104 -1.16 -1.58 17.85
C GLU A 104 -0.04 -1.65 16.80
N ASP A 105 -0.17 -0.93 15.68
CA ASP A 105 0.86 -0.89 14.62
C ASP A 105 2.13 -0.14 15.09
N ASP A 106 1.95 0.92 15.88
CA ASP A 106 3.05 1.63 16.53
C ASP A 106 3.72 0.77 17.60
N LEU A 107 2.96 -0.06 18.33
CA LEU A 107 3.52 -1.06 19.26
C LEU A 107 4.36 -2.09 18.51
N GLU A 108 3.90 -2.60 17.36
CA GLU A 108 4.63 -3.58 16.57
C GLU A 108 5.91 -2.99 15.98
N TYR A 109 5.89 -1.73 15.52
CA TYR A 109 7.09 -1.00 15.11
C TYR A 109 8.06 -0.83 16.30
N LEU A 110 7.56 -0.44 17.47
CA LEU A 110 8.36 -0.28 18.69
C LEU A 110 8.93 -1.62 19.16
N MET A 111 8.15 -2.70 19.09
CA MET A 111 8.58 -4.06 19.43
C MET A 111 9.66 -4.56 18.47
N ASN A 112 9.49 -4.39 17.16
CA ASN A 112 10.55 -4.69 16.17
C ASN A 112 11.82 -3.88 16.43
N LYS A 113 11.68 -2.59 16.80
CA LYS A 113 12.81 -1.74 17.20
C LYS A 113 13.47 -2.24 18.48
N MET A 114 12.69 -2.71 19.46
CA MET A 114 13.17 -3.27 20.72
C MET A 114 13.86 -4.62 20.55
N GLU A 115 13.33 -5.53 19.72
CA GLU A 115 13.96 -6.80 19.38
C GLU A 115 15.32 -6.59 18.68
N MET A 116 15.50 -5.46 17.98
CA MET A 116 16.79 -5.09 17.37
C MET A 116 17.82 -4.51 18.36
N VAL A 117 17.45 -4.30 19.63
CA VAL A 117 18.23 -3.65 20.70
C VAL A 117 18.82 -4.66 21.71
N GLU A 118 18.65 -5.97 21.50
CA GLU A 118 19.34 -6.97 22.33
C GLU A 118 20.84 -7.06 21.97
N ASP A 119 21.64 -6.21 22.63
CA ASP A 119 23.02 -6.47 23.09
C ASP A 119 23.53 -5.23 23.85
N ASP A 120 23.81 -5.41 25.15
CA ASP A 120 24.27 -4.44 26.15
C ASP A 120 24.91 -3.14 25.61
N GLU A 121 24.14 -2.04 25.62
CA GLU A 121 24.72 -0.70 25.57
C GLU A 121 25.40 -0.43 26.92
N MET A 122 26.72 -0.20 26.91
CA MET A 122 27.38 0.47 28.03
C MET A 122 26.58 1.75 28.36
N PRO A 123 26.36 2.09 29.65
CA PRO A 123 25.64 3.30 30.01
C PRO A 123 26.33 4.50 29.37
N ARG A 124 25.68 5.07 28.34
CA ARG A 124 26.12 6.33 27.76
C ARG A 124 25.50 7.47 28.56
N ASP A 125 26.26 8.54 28.72
CA ASP A 125 25.72 9.76 29.29
C ASP A 125 24.49 10.20 28.50
N ARG A 126 23.42 10.51 29.24
CA ARG A 126 22.19 10.97 28.62
C ARG A 126 22.45 12.34 27.99
N THR A 127 22.10 12.46 26.72
CA THR A 127 22.17 13.70 25.96
C THR A 127 20.80 14.37 25.94
N ALA A 128 20.79 15.64 25.51
CA ALA A 128 19.58 16.38 25.17
C ALA A 128 18.60 15.57 24.28
N GLY A 129 19.13 14.74 23.37
CA GLY A 129 18.34 13.90 22.48
C GLY A 129 17.60 12.74 23.16
N ASP A 130 17.88 12.43 24.43
CA ASP A 130 17.28 11.27 25.12
C ASP A 130 15.95 11.60 25.79
N ARG A 131 15.68 12.88 26.04
CA ARG A 131 14.39 13.36 26.56
C ARG A 131 13.91 14.60 25.79
N PRO A 132 13.72 14.48 24.46
CA PRO A 132 13.47 15.63 23.59
C PRO A 132 12.17 16.36 23.93
N LEU A 133 11.14 15.65 24.41
CA LEU A 133 9.88 16.27 24.82
C LEU A 133 10.03 17.12 26.09
N LEU A 134 10.82 16.68 27.07
CA LEU A 134 11.03 17.47 28.30
C LEU A 134 11.80 18.76 28.00
N MET A 135 12.77 18.70 27.09
CA MET A 135 13.47 19.89 26.63
C MET A 135 12.55 20.81 25.83
N TRP A 136 11.76 20.24 24.92
CA TRP A 136 10.82 21.00 24.10
C TRP A 136 9.78 21.75 24.93
N LEU A 137 9.39 21.27 26.12
CA LEU A 137 8.46 21.99 26.99
C LEU A 137 8.98 23.37 27.40
N GLU A 138 10.30 23.53 27.58
CA GLU A 138 10.90 24.83 27.91
C GLU A 138 10.87 25.78 26.71
N ASP A 139 10.97 25.24 25.49
CA ASP A 139 10.97 26.00 24.23
C ASP A 139 9.58 26.12 23.59
N ALA A 140 8.52 25.53 24.17
CA ALA A 140 7.23 25.36 23.51
C ALA A 140 6.58 26.70 23.10
N ASP A 141 6.74 27.73 23.93
CA ASP A 141 6.27 29.09 23.63
C ASP A 141 7.01 29.71 22.44
N ASP A 142 8.32 29.44 22.29
CA ASP A 142 9.10 29.91 21.14
C ASP A 142 8.64 29.21 19.85
N TYR A 143 8.35 27.91 19.89
CA TYR A 143 7.79 27.18 18.74
C TYR A 143 6.42 27.75 18.33
N LEU A 144 5.57 28.09 19.29
CA LEU A 144 4.28 28.72 19.01
C LEU A 144 4.45 30.11 18.41
N GLN A 145 5.39 30.92 18.93
CA GLN A 145 5.70 32.23 18.39
C GLN A 145 6.21 32.13 16.94
N GLU A 146 7.08 31.18 16.62
CA GLU A 146 7.57 30.95 15.26
C GLU A 146 6.46 30.45 14.32
N MET A 147 5.52 29.63 14.80
CA MET A 147 4.34 29.23 14.04
C MET A 147 3.47 30.45 13.69
N LEU A 148 3.19 31.32 14.67
CA LEU A 148 2.42 32.55 14.48
C LEU A 148 3.16 33.59 13.62
N HIS A 149 4.49 33.69 13.76
CA HIS A 149 5.35 34.50 12.91
C HIS A 149 5.21 34.08 11.43
N GLY A 150 5.16 32.77 11.19
CA GLY A 150 4.87 32.17 9.89
C GLY A 150 3.44 32.42 9.39
N GLU A 151 2.45 32.64 10.25
CA GLU A 151 1.10 33.02 9.82
C GLU A 151 1.07 34.46 9.27
N GLY A 152 1.86 35.36 9.85
CA GLY A 152 2.04 36.75 9.42
C GLY A 152 3.07 36.94 8.29
N ARG A 153 3.52 38.19 8.11
CA ARG A 153 4.55 38.56 7.10
C ARG A 153 5.98 38.24 7.53
N GLY A 154 6.16 37.78 8.77
CA GLY A 154 7.45 37.62 9.40
C GLY A 154 8.39 38.80 9.19
N ASP A 155 9.65 38.51 8.86
CA ASP A 155 10.69 39.51 8.58
C ASP A 155 10.50 40.26 7.25
N PHE A 156 9.50 39.87 6.45
CA PHE A 156 9.23 40.46 5.14
C PHE A 156 8.25 41.63 5.19
N ALA A 157 7.92 42.14 6.38
CA ALA A 157 6.99 43.25 6.59
C ALA A 157 7.35 44.51 5.78
N ASP A 158 8.65 44.79 5.64
CA ASP A 158 9.21 45.96 4.95
C ASP A 158 9.96 45.59 3.66
N CYS A 159 9.97 44.32 3.27
CA CYS A 159 10.75 43.85 2.13
C CYS A 159 10.07 44.19 0.79
N SER A 160 10.84 44.80 -0.11
CA SER A 160 10.51 44.86 -1.52
C SER A 160 10.65 43.49 -2.18
N CYS A 161 9.94 43.27 -3.28
CA CYS A 161 10.08 42.04 -4.07
C CYS A 161 11.57 41.83 -4.46
N PRO A 162 12.11 40.59 -4.42
CA PRO A 162 13.50 40.30 -4.78
C PRO A 162 13.92 40.75 -6.18
N CYS A 163 12.97 40.99 -7.10
CA CYS A 163 13.28 41.53 -8.43
C CYS A 163 13.73 43.00 -8.43
N GLY A 164 13.62 43.71 -7.30
CA GLY A 164 14.07 45.10 -7.17
C GLY A 164 13.17 46.13 -7.86
N GLN A 165 12.00 45.74 -8.35
CA GLN A 165 11.08 46.66 -9.04
C GLN A 165 10.47 47.66 -8.05
N LEU A 166 10.82 48.94 -8.22
CA LEU A 166 10.36 50.03 -7.37
C LEU A 166 8.86 50.30 -7.58
N GLY A 167 8.16 50.59 -6.48
CA GLY A 167 6.74 50.97 -6.50
C GLY A 167 5.74 49.82 -6.66
N VAL A 168 6.19 48.56 -6.69
CA VAL A 168 5.31 47.39 -6.74
C VAL A 168 5.29 46.68 -5.39
N ALA A 169 4.10 46.53 -4.82
CA ALA A 169 3.93 45.88 -3.52
C ALA A 169 4.20 44.37 -3.62
N ALA A 170 5.10 43.88 -2.76
CA ALA A 170 5.34 42.46 -2.58
C ALA A 170 4.33 41.90 -1.56
N ILE A 171 3.24 41.32 -2.04
CA ILE A 171 2.11 40.89 -1.19
C ILE A 171 1.75 39.42 -1.37
N TYR A 172 2.44 38.69 -2.25
CA TYR A 172 2.15 37.29 -2.52
C TYR A 172 3.23 36.38 -1.93
N ARG A 173 2.84 35.27 -1.31
CA ARG A 173 3.76 34.19 -0.91
C ARG A 173 3.25 32.84 -1.38
N CYS A 174 4.17 31.91 -1.58
CA CYS A 174 3.84 30.52 -1.89
C CYS A 174 4.04 29.65 -0.65
N GLU A 175 3.07 28.79 -0.33
CA GLU A 175 3.14 27.86 0.81
C GLU A 175 3.95 26.60 0.53
N ASP A 176 4.18 26.30 -0.75
CA ASP A 176 4.87 25.07 -1.19
C ASP A 176 6.31 25.32 -1.65
N CYS A 177 6.75 26.59 -1.70
CA CYS A 177 8.12 26.95 -2.02
C CYS A 177 8.95 27.03 -0.75
N LEU A 178 10.27 26.85 -0.90
CA LEU A 178 11.18 27.06 0.22
C LEU A 178 11.29 28.57 0.53
N GLY A 179 10.98 28.93 1.77
CA GLY A 179 11.08 30.31 2.29
C GLY A 179 9.76 31.07 2.34
N ASN A 180 9.67 32.06 3.24
CA ASN A 180 8.46 32.84 3.51
C ASN A 180 8.45 34.23 2.82
N GLN A 181 9.31 34.41 1.82
CA GLN A 181 9.50 35.68 1.12
C GLN A 181 8.23 36.14 0.38
N LEU A 182 8.03 37.45 0.35
CA LEU A 182 6.95 38.08 -0.41
C LEU A 182 7.42 38.50 -1.80
N TYR A 183 6.54 38.32 -2.77
CA TYR A 183 6.77 38.60 -4.18
C TYR A 183 5.68 39.54 -4.71
N CYS A 184 6.04 40.31 -5.75
CA CYS A 184 5.04 41.00 -6.55
C CYS A 184 4.30 40.02 -7.46
N GLU A 185 3.13 40.43 -7.96
CA GLU A 185 2.29 39.59 -8.81
C GLU A 185 3.05 39.00 -10.02
N THR A 186 3.82 39.83 -10.72
CA THR A 186 4.60 39.42 -11.90
C THR A 186 5.59 38.31 -11.56
N CYS A 187 6.38 38.49 -10.48
CA CYS A 187 7.33 37.47 -10.05
C CYS A 187 6.63 36.20 -9.58
N THR A 188 5.49 36.31 -8.89
CA THR A 188 4.68 35.16 -8.53
C THR A 188 4.21 34.42 -9.78
N VAL A 189 3.68 35.11 -10.79
CA VAL A 189 3.24 34.47 -12.03
C VAL A 189 4.41 33.78 -12.73
N ASP A 190 5.53 34.47 -12.92
CA ASP A 190 6.69 33.95 -13.65
C ASP A 190 7.31 32.73 -12.98
N TYR A 191 7.46 32.75 -11.65
CA TYR A 191 7.98 31.62 -10.89
C TYR A 191 7.07 30.39 -11.00
N HIS A 192 5.75 30.60 -10.92
CA HIS A 192 4.78 29.52 -10.91
C HIS A 192 4.35 29.03 -12.29
N ARG A 193 4.90 29.57 -13.39
CA ARG A 193 4.73 28.96 -14.73
C ARG A 193 5.22 27.52 -14.78
N LYS A 194 6.30 27.22 -14.06
CA LYS A 194 6.88 25.87 -13.93
C LYS A 194 6.28 25.05 -12.78
N HIS A 195 5.58 25.73 -11.87
CA HIS A 195 4.99 25.15 -10.67
C HIS A 195 3.51 25.54 -10.52
N PRO A 196 2.65 25.22 -11.49
CA PRO A 196 1.29 25.76 -11.58
C PRO A 196 0.32 25.20 -10.53
N LEU A 197 0.77 24.21 -9.73
CA LEU A 197 -0.02 23.53 -8.70
C LEU A 197 0.36 23.94 -7.29
N HIS A 198 1.31 24.86 -7.13
CA HIS A 198 1.61 25.41 -5.82
C HIS A 198 0.46 26.30 -5.33
N ARG A 199 0.37 26.43 -4.01
CA ARG A 199 -0.65 27.19 -3.31
C ARG A 199 -0.07 28.54 -2.92
N VAL A 200 -0.71 29.59 -3.42
CA VAL A 200 -0.32 30.98 -3.20
C VAL A 200 -1.33 31.67 -2.29
N LYS A 201 -0.82 32.55 -1.45
CA LYS A 201 -1.59 33.44 -0.59
C LYS A 201 -1.26 34.90 -0.89
N ARG A 202 -2.24 35.77 -0.76
CA ARG A 202 -2.12 37.23 -0.87
C ARG A 202 -2.34 37.87 0.49
N TRP A 203 -1.50 38.84 0.84
CA TRP A 203 -1.68 39.67 2.03
C TRP A 203 -2.78 40.71 1.79
N THR A 204 -3.81 40.73 2.66
CA THR A 204 -4.93 41.68 2.58
C THR A 204 -4.66 43.00 3.29
N GLY A 205 -3.61 43.06 4.10
CA GLY A 205 -3.37 44.12 5.08
C GLY A 205 -3.42 43.59 6.51
N GLU A 206 -4.26 42.59 6.75
CA GLU A 206 -4.51 42.01 8.08
C GLU A 206 -4.14 40.53 8.15
N TYR A 207 -4.41 39.76 7.10
CA TYR A 207 -4.14 38.32 7.05
C TYR A 207 -3.81 37.85 5.64
N PHE A 208 -3.36 36.61 5.52
CA PHE A 208 -3.15 35.97 4.23
C PHE A 208 -4.40 35.22 3.78
N GLU A 209 -4.96 35.62 2.64
CA GLU A 209 -6.03 34.89 1.97
C GLU A 209 -5.47 34.02 0.84
N ARG A 210 -6.13 32.90 0.55
CA ARG A 210 -5.73 32.03 -0.56
C ARG A 210 -6.12 32.66 -1.89
N VAL A 211 -5.20 32.64 -2.86
CA VAL A 211 -5.48 33.08 -4.24
C VAL A 211 -5.06 31.99 -5.22
N PRO A 212 -5.98 31.48 -6.08
CA PRO A 212 -5.60 30.50 -7.08
C PRO A 212 -4.69 31.15 -8.13
N LEU A 213 -3.63 30.46 -8.53
CA LEU A 213 -2.69 30.93 -9.57
C LEU A 213 -3.39 31.29 -10.89
N LYS A 214 -4.50 30.61 -11.20
CA LYS A 214 -5.39 30.95 -12.31
C LYS A 214 -5.91 32.40 -12.25
N ALA A 215 -6.26 32.91 -11.08
CA ALA A 215 -6.74 34.29 -10.92
C ALA A 215 -5.63 35.33 -11.15
N LEU A 216 -4.37 34.95 -10.91
CA LEU A 216 -3.19 35.75 -11.23
C LEU A 216 -2.77 35.65 -12.72
N GLY A 217 -3.48 34.84 -13.52
CA GLY A 217 -3.21 34.69 -14.95
C GLY A 217 -2.19 33.60 -15.29
N VAL A 218 -1.80 32.73 -14.35
CA VAL A 218 -0.98 31.54 -14.68
C VAL A 218 -1.78 30.58 -15.55
N ARG A 219 -1.14 30.12 -16.63
CA ARG A 219 -1.71 29.19 -17.61
C ARG A 219 -0.77 28.00 -17.79
N VAL A 220 -1.36 26.82 -17.92
CA VAL A 220 -0.63 25.59 -18.22
C VAL A 220 -0.77 25.29 -19.70
N GLN A 221 0.35 25.18 -20.40
CA GLN A 221 0.39 24.74 -21.78
C GLN A 221 0.79 23.26 -21.86
N LEU A 222 0.09 22.48 -22.69
CA LEU A 222 0.40 21.08 -22.96
C LEU A 222 0.96 20.89 -24.38
N GLY A 223 1.68 19.79 -24.58
CA GLY A 223 2.11 19.33 -25.90
C GLY A 223 3.37 20.01 -26.45
N HIS A 224 4.08 20.80 -25.64
CA HIS A 224 5.30 21.51 -25.98
C HIS A 224 6.32 21.41 -24.83
N GLU A 225 7.60 21.57 -25.15
CA GLU A 225 8.67 21.57 -24.14
C GLU A 225 8.58 22.82 -23.24
N PRO A 226 9.09 22.75 -21.99
CA PRO A 226 9.12 23.89 -21.09
C PRO A 226 9.83 25.11 -21.71
N GLY A 227 9.09 26.21 -21.86
CA GLY A 227 9.61 27.48 -22.41
C GLY A 227 9.17 27.77 -23.85
N GLU A 228 8.66 26.78 -24.58
CA GLU A 228 8.06 27.01 -25.90
C GLU A 228 6.65 27.60 -25.78
N VAL A 229 6.22 28.34 -26.80
CA VAL A 229 4.85 28.88 -26.90
C VAL A 229 4.14 28.23 -28.07
N CYS A 230 2.98 27.63 -27.79
CA CYS A 230 2.11 27.09 -28.82
C CYS A 230 1.40 28.22 -29.56
N LEU A 231 1.67 28.35 -30.86
CA LEU A 231 1.05 29.38 -31.71
C LEU A 231 -0.44 29.09 -31.99
N ASP A 232 -0.83 27.81 -32.04
CA ASP A 232 -2.22 27.37 -32.20
C ASP A 232 -2.73 26.73 -30.90
N ARG A 233 -2.69 27.48 -29.80
CA ARG A 233 -3.19 27.00 -28.51
C ARG A 233 -4.72 26.93 -28.48
N LYS A 234 -5.23 25.84 -27.90
CA LYS A 234 -6.67 25.61 -27.70
C LYS A 234 -6.98 25.55 -26.22
N THR A 235 -7.54 26.63 -25.68
CA THR A 235 -7.94 26.69 -24.28
C THR A 235 -9.03 25.65 -23.98
N ALA A 236 -8.93 24.99 -22.82
CA ALA A 236 -9.91 24.04 -22.34
C ALA A 236 -11.32 24.70 -22.28
N PRO A 237 -12.40 23.95 -22.62
CA PRO A 237 -13.74 24.50 -22.68
C PRO A 237 -14.14 25.21 -21.37
N ARG A 238 -14.76 26.40 -21.50
CA ARG A 238 -15.22 27.25 -20.37
C ARG A 238 -14.14 27.70 -19.37
N ASN A 239 -12.87 27.38 -19.63
CA ASN A 239 -11.76 27.67 -18.75
C ASN A 239 -12.01 27.22 -17.29
N ASP A 240 -12.67 26.06 -17.09
CA ASP A 240 -13.10 25.54 -15.78
C ASP A 240 -12.43 24.20 -15.42
N PHE A 241 -11.20 23.98 -15.90
CA PHE A 241 -10.48 22.72 -15.70
C PHE A 241 -10.07 22.53 -14.24
N VAL A 242 -10.37 21.36 -13.68
CA VAL A 242 -10.05 20.99 -12.30
C VAL A 242 -8.98 19.91 -12.29
N LEU A 243 -7.86 20.16 -11.61
CA LEU A 243 -6.80 19.17 -11.41
C LEU A 243 -6.72 18.76 -9.94
N LEU A 244 -6.74 17.46 -9.68
CA LEU A 244 -6.54 16.89 -8.35
C LEU A 244 -5.05 16.53 -8.19
N ASP A 245 -4.40 17.07 -7.17
CA ASP A 245 -2.99 16.83 -6.85
C ASP A 245 -2.80 16.62 -5.33
N VAL A 246 -1.67 16.05 -4.90
CA VAL A 246 -1.38 15.85 -3.45
C VAL A 246 -1.42 17.14 -2.63
N LEU A 247 -1.21 18.30 -3.26
CA LEU A 247 -1.30 19.61 -2.61
C LEU A 247 -2.75 20.10 -2.43
N GLY A 248 -3.70 19.55 -3.20
CA GLY A 248 -5.11 19.93 -3.14
C GLY A 248 -5.84 19.81 -4.48
N ILE A 249 -7.02 20.43 -4.54
CA ILE A 249 -7.85 20.54 -5.73
C ILE A 249 -7.65 21.93 -6.32
N HIS A 250 -7.23 21.99 -7.57
CA HIS A 250 -6.82 23.21 -8.25
C HIS A 250 -7.74 23.50 -9.43
N GLU A 251 -8.29 24.71 -9.49
CA GLU A 251 -8.86 25.24 -10.73
C GLU A 251 -7.74 25.91 -11.54
N ILE A 252 -7.51 25.44 -12.77
CA ILE A 252 -6.42 25.92 -13.63
C ILE A 252 -6.95 26.41 -14.98
N THR A 253 -6.19 27.32 -15.59
CA THR A 253 -6.34 27.62 -17.01
C THR A 253 -5.42 26.69 -17.80
N LEU A 254 -6.02 25.82 -18.62
CA LEU A 254 -5.31 24.81 -19.39
C LEU A 254 -5.41 25.10 -20.89
N ASP A 255 -4.27 25.08 -21.58
CA ASP A 255 -4.15 25.27 -23.02
C ASP A 255 -3.58 23.99 -23.65
N TYR A 256 -4.38 23.35 -24.52
CA TYR A 256 -3.94 22.22 -25.34
C TYR A 256 -3.15 22.73 -26.56
N CYS A 257 -2.18 21.94 -27.01
CA CYS A 257 -1.57 22.14 -28.32
C CYS A 257 -2.60 21.82 -29.42
N GLY A 258 -2.79 22.76 -30.35
CA GLY A 258 -3.64 22.62 -31.53
C GLY A 258 -2.89 22.46 -32.85
N CYS A 259 -1.55 22.56 -32.83
CA CYS A 259 -0.67 22.45 -34.00
C CYS A 259 -0.91 21.18 -34.83
N HIS A 260 -0.43 21.17 -36.07
CA HIS A 260 -0.63 20.03 -37.00
C HIS A 260 -0.14 18.66 -36.49
N LEU A 261 0.88 18.62 -35.61
CA LEU A 261 1.38 17.39 -34.98
C LEU A 261 0.79 17.12 -33.58
N ALA A 262 -0.19 17.92 -33.16
CA ALA A 262 -0.79 17.82 -31.84
C ALA A 262 -1.40 16.43 -31.62
N GLN A 263 -1.12 15.86 -30.47
CA GLN A 263 -1.76 14.62 -30.04
C GLN A 263 -3.19 14.90 -29.54
N PRO A 264 -4.07 13.88 -29.48
CA PRO A 264 -5.36 13.99 -28.80
C PRO A 264 -5.21 14.49 -27.35
N HIS A 265 -6.20 15.24 -26.86
CA HIS A 265 -6.15 15.91 -25.54
C HIS A 265 -5.79 14.96 -24.38
N HIS A 266 -6.35 13.74 -24.36
CA HIS A 266 -6.03 12.76 -23.32
C HIS A 266 -4.55 12.33 -23.35
N LYS A 267 -3.94 12.18 -24.54
CA LYS A 267 -2.51 11.86 -24.65
C LYS A 267 -1.63 13.03 -24.19
N GLN A 268 -2.02 14.27 -24.51
CA GLN A 268 -1.31 15.46 -24.03
C GLN A 268 -1.30 15.52 -22.49
N LEU A 269 -2.44 15.24 -21.85
CA LEU A 269 -2.55 15.14 -20.38
C LEU A 269 -1.70 14.01 -19.82
N LEU A 270 -1.78 12.81 -20.39
CA LEU A 270 -1.00 11.66 -19.94
C LEU A 270 0.51 11.90 -20.06
N ARG A 271 0.97 12.61 -21.11
CA ARG A 271 2.37 13.02 -21.28
C ARG A 271 2.81 14.05 -20.23
N ALA A 272 1.89 14.86 -19.73
CA ALA A 272 2.11 15.74 -18.58
C ALA A 272 1.94 15.03 -17.22
N ALA A 273 1.86 13.68 -17.22
CA ALA A 273 1.59 12.86 -16.05
C ALA A 273 0.27 13.19 -15.33
N TRP A 274 -0.74 13.63 -16.08
CA TRP A 274 -2.09 13.90 -15.60
C TRP A 274 -3.06 12.90 -16.21
N TYR A 275 -3.71 12.12 -15.36
CA TYR A 275 -4.68 11.12 -15.77
C TYR A 275 -6.04 11.79 -15.99
N PRO A 276 -6.59 11.81 -17.22
CA PRO A 276 -7.86 12.46 -17.49
C PRO A 276 -9.04 11.62 -17.00
N ALA A 277 -10.08 12.29 -16.50
CA ALA A 277 -11.34 11.66 -16.14
C ALA A 277 -12.15 11.15 -17.34
N THR A 278 -11.96 11.78 -18.51
CA THR A 278 -12.62 11.39 -19.76
C THR A 278 -11.64 11.51 -20.92
N SER A 279 -11.76 10.61 -21.90
CA SER A 279 -10.87 10.65 -23.07
C SER A 279 -11.23 11.74 -24.08
N VAL A 280 -12.48 12.20 -24.07
CA VAL A 280 -13.03 13.24 -24.95
C VAL A 280 -13.35 14.48 -24.12
N ASN A 281 -12.87 15.64 -24.57
CA ASN A 281 -13.06 16.95 -23.92
C ASN A 281 -12.90 16.92 -22.38
N PRO A 282 -11.75 16.46 -21.85
CA PRO A 282 -11.54 16.36 -20.42
C PRO A 282 -11.68 17.72 -19.73
N LYS A 283 -12.40 17.73 -18.61
CA LYS A 283 -12.54 18.88 -17.70
C LYS A 283 -11.93 18.64 -16.33
N THR A 284 -11.55 17.40 -16.05
CA THR A 284 -10.97 17.00 -14.79
C THR A 284 -9.88 15.98 -15.06
N ALA A 285 -8.79 16.11 -14.33
CA ALA A 285 -7.72 15.13 -14.32
C ALA A 285 -7.13 15.01 -12.91
N THR A 286 -6.40 13.94 -12.68
CA THR A 286 -5.65 13.70 -11.44
C THR A 286 -4.18 13.52 -11.76
N THR A 287 -3.27 14.11 -10.99
CA THR A 287 -1.83 13.87 -11.19
C THR A 287 -1.48 12.40 -10.91
N PHE A 288 -0.53 11.83 -11.65
CA PHE A 288 -0.04 10.48 -11.40
C PHE A 288 0.47 10.34 -9.96
N ARG A 289 1.11 11.38 -9.44
CA ARG A 289 1.57 11.46 -8.05
C ARG A 289 0.43 11.23 -7.04
N LEU A 290 -0.73 11.88 -7.21
CA LEU A 290 -1.88 11.64 -6.32
C LEU A 290 -2.38 10.20 -6.44
N LEU A 291 -2.51 9.66 -7.66
CA LEU A 291 -2.95 8.28 -7.88
C LEU A 291 -1.98 7.26 -7.27
N GLU A 292 -0.67 7.52 -7.32
CA GLU A 292 0.36 6.69 -6.71
C GLU A 292 0.31 6.73 -5.18
N VAL A 293 0.22 7.93 -4.59
CA VAL A 293 0.07 8.10 -3.14
C VAL A 293 -1.19 7.39 -2.65
N PHE A 294 -2.33 7.62 -3.31
CA PHE A 294 -3.57 6.95 -2.94
C PHE A 294 -3.48 5.43 -3.10
N HIS A 295 -2.92 4.93 -4.20
CA HIS A 295 -2.77 3.50 -4.41
C HIS A 295 -1.95 2.87 -3.29
N THR A 296 -0.79 3.44 -2.95
CA THR A 296 0.05 2.96 -1.85
C THR A 296 -0.68 3.00 -0.50
N LEU A 297 -1.28 4.13 -0.14
CA LEU A 297 -2.00 4.27 1.14
C LEU A 297 -3.19 3.32 1.24
N SER A 298 -3.99 3.20 0.17
CA SER A 298 -5.14 2.29 0.16
C SER A 298 -4.76 0.82 0.36
N ASN A 299 -3.53 0.44 0.01
CA ASN A 299 -3.03 -0.92 0.24
C ASN A 299 -2.42 -1.08 1.64
N GLN A 300 -1.70 -0.06 2.16
CA GLN A 300 -1.01 -0.18 3.44
C GLN A 300 -1.90 0.10 4.65
N SER A 301 -2.69 1.18 4.62
CA SER A 301 -3.50 1.63 5.75
C SER A 301 -5.00 1.39 5.57
N LYS A 302 -5.40 0.68 4.51
CA LYS A 302 -6.80 0.38 4.17
C LYS A 302 -7.72 1.62 4.13
N VAL A 303 -7.15 2.82 3.92
CA VAL A 303 -7.89 4.08 3.84
C VAL A 303 -8.91 4.02 2.70
N SER A 304 -10.16 4.39 2.99
CA SER A 304 -11.19 4.42 1.98
C SER A 304 -10.96 5.57 0.98
N GLY A 305 -11.44 5.40 -0.26
CA GLY A 305 -11.39 6.47 -1.24
C GLY A 305 -12.12 7.74 -0.78
N TRP A 306 -13.19 7.58 0.02
CA TRP A 306 -13.95 8.70 0.57
C TRP A 306 -13.14 9.50 1.59
N GLU A 307 -12.53 8.83 2.57
CA GLU A 307 -11.70 9.48 3.59
C GLU A 307 -10.50 10.20 2.96
N TYR A 308 -9.82 9.55 2.01
CA TYR A 308 -8.71 10.18 1.29
C TYR A 308 -9.16 11.42 0.50
N TYR A 309 -10.30 11.34 -0.20
CA TYR A 309 -10.84 12.48 -0.94
C TYR A 309 -11.28 13.62 0.00
N CYS A 310 -11.89 13.30 1.14
CA CYS A 310 -12.24 14.29 2.16
C CYS A 310 -11.00 14.98 2.72
N ALA A 311 -9.94 14.23 3.05
CA ALA A 311 -8.67 14.79 3.49
C ALA A 311 -8.06 15.71 2.41
N LEU A 312 -8.16 15.32 1.13
CA LEU A 312 -7.70 16.15 0.01
C LEU A 312 -8.53 17.45 -0.15
N ALA A 313 -9.86 17.35 0.01
CA ALA A 313 -10.75 18.51 -0.01
C ALA A 313 -10.47 19.45 1.18
N GLN A 314 -10.25 18.92 2.38
CA GLN A 314 -9.84 19.68 3.56
C GLN A 314 -8.45 20.29 3.40
N ARG A 315 -7.51 19.59 2.75
CA ARG A 315 -6.19 20.14 2.40
C ARG A 315 -6.31 21.36 1.48
N THR A 316 -7.35 21.39 0.67
CA THR A 316 -7.71 22.50 -0.22
C THR A 316 -8.35 23.64 0.56
N ASP A 317 -9.39 23.34 1.35
CA ASP A 317 -10.02 24.27 2.28
C ASP A 317 -10.56 23.49 3.49
N ASN A 318 -9.94 23.69 4.66
CA ASN A 318 -10.35 23.06 5.91
C ASN A 318 -11.33 23.92 6.72
N THR A 319 -11.68 25.12 6.23
CA THR A 319 -12.62 26.01 6.92
C THR A 319 -14.06 25.75 6.52
N GLY A 320 -14.28 25.14 5.35
CA GLY A 320 -15.60 24.93 4.77
C GLY A 320 -16.24 26.20 4.20
N THR A 321 -15.50 27.30 4.11
CA THR A 321 -15.98 28.59 3.62
C THR A 321 -16.02 28.68 2.10
N ASN A 322 -15.18 27.89 1.42
CA ASN A 322 -15.14 27.80 -0.04
C ASN A 322 -14.87 26.36 -0.48
N PRO A 323 -15.83 25.44 -0.28
CA PRO A 323 -15.64 24.03 -0.56
C PRO A 323 -15.41 23.82 -2.07
N ALA A 324 -14.37 23.06 -2.40
CA ALA A 324 -14.12 22.65 -3.77
C ALA A 324 -15.31 21.86 -4.33
N ARG A 325 -15.57 21.99 -5.63
CA ARG A 325 -16.62 21.23 -6.32
C ARG A 325 -16.36 19.73 -6.16
N ASP A 326 -17.41 18.97 -5.86
CA ASP A 326 -17.30 17.52 -5.72
C ASP A 326 -16.80 16.86 -7.01
N ARG A 327 -15.74 16.06 -6.87
CA ARG A 327 -15.09 15.24 -7.88
C ARG A 327 -14.84 13.83 -7.39
N TYR A 328 -15.42 13.42 -6.26
CA TYR A 328 -15.19 12.09 -5.67
C TYR A 328 -15.49 10.95 -6.65
N ARG A 329 -16.66 10.98 -7.29
CA ARG A 329 -17.03 9.95 -8.28
C ARG A 329 -16.04 9.88 -9.43
N THR A 330 -15.64 11.05 -9.94
CA THR A 330 -14.65 11.18 -11.01
C THR A 330 -13.28 10.66 -10.59
N PHE A 331 -12.87 10.96 -9.36
CA PHE A 331 -11.63 10.45 -8.77
C PHE A 331 -11.64 8.92 -8.68
N MET A 332 -12.73 8.32 -8.17
CA MET A 332 -12.85 6.87 -8.06
C MET A 332 -12.87 6.16 -9.42
N LEU A 333 -13.43 6.78 -10.47
CA LEU A 333 -13.32 6.28 -11.85
C LEU A 333 -11.86 6.22 -12.30
N MET A 334 -11.12 7.33 -12.18
CA MET A 334 -9.70 7.37 -12.55
C MET A 334 -8.85 6.39 -11.72
N VAL A 335 -9.18 6.18 -10.44
CA VAL A 335 -8.54 5.15 -9.59
C VAL A 335 -8.78 3.75 -10.16
N CYS A 336 -10.01 3.43 -10.59
CA CYS A 336 -10.35 2.15 -11.18
C CYS A 336 -9.54 1.89 -12.46
N GLU A 337 -9.55 2.87 -13.38
CA GLU A 337 -8.80 2.81 -14.64
C GLU A 337 -7.28 2.72 -14.39
N TRP A 338 -6.77 3.51 -13.44
CA TRP A 338 -5.36 3.48 -13.04
C TRP A 338 -4.93 2.11 -12.52
N ARG A 339 -5.70 1.51 -11.60
CA ARG A 339 -5.38 0.18 -11.05
C ARG A 339 -5.39 -0.89 -12.14
N HIS A 340 -6.38 -0.84 -13.03
CA HIS A 340 -6.43 -1.74 -14.19
C HIS A 340 -5.18 -1.59 -15.07
N LEU A 341 -4.79 -0.37 -15.44
CA LEU A 341 -3.60 -0.14 -16.26
C LEU A 341 -2.29 -0.51 -15.55
N LYS A 342 -2.18 -0.32 -14.23
CA LYS A 342 -1.02 -0.76 -13.45
C LYS A 342 -0.89 -2.28 -13.46
N MET A 343 -2.02 -3.01 -13.34
CA MET A 343 -2.06 -4.46 -13.48
C MET A 343 -1.63 -4.88 -14.89
N MET A 344 -2.19 -4.28 -15.95
CA MET A 344 -1.84 -4.58 -17.34
C MET A 344 -0.37 -4.29 -17.65
N LYS A 345 0.18 -3.19 -17.14
CA LYS A 345 1.59 -2.84 -17.25
C LYS A 345 2.48 -3.87 -16.55
N ARG A 346 2.12 -4.30 -15.34
CA ARG A 346 2.86 -5.31 -14.57
C ARG A 346 2.86 -6.67 -15.28
N ALA A 347 1.75 -7.04 -15.91
CA ALA A 347 1.61 -8.26 -16.70
C ALA A 347 2.25 -8.16 -18.11
N GLY A 348 2.97 -7.07 -18.42
CA GLY A 348 3.65 -6.89 -19.70
C GLY A 348 2.73 -6.70 -20.90
N ARG A 349 1.43 -6.46 -20.70
CA ARG A 349 0.44 -6.39 -21.79
C ARG A 349 0.66 -5.26 -22.78
N GLY A 350 1.41 -4.23 -22.41
CA GLY A 350 1.81 -3.15 -23.31
C GLY A 350 2.85 -3.55 -24.38
N ASN A 351 3.51 -4.71 -24.20
CA ASN A 351 4.63 -5.16 -25.04
C ASN A 351 4.30 -6.40 -25.89
N VAL A 352 3.03 -6.81 -25.91
CA VAL A 352 2.56 -8.01 -26.64
C VAL A 352 1.57 -7.58 -27.72
N GLU A 353 1.60 -8.25 -28.86
CA GLU A 353 0.64 -8.03 -29.96
C GLU A 353 -0.81 -8.21 -29.47
N GLY A 354 -1.70 -7.29 -29.88
CA GLY A 354 -3.09 -7.23 -29.40
C GLY A 354 -3.27 -6.55 -28.03
N GLY A 355 -2.19 -6.21 -27.32
CA GLY A 355 -2.23 -5.36 -26.13
C GLY A 355 -3.08 -5.91 -24.99
N ILE A 356 -4.01 -5.09 -24.48
CA ILE A 356 -4.98 -5.47 -23.43
C ILE A 356 -5.98 -6.52 -23.96
N ALA A 357 -6.40 -6.42 -25.21
CA ALA A 357 -7.46 -7.26 -25.77
C ALA A 357 -7.04 -8.74 -25.91
N SER A 358 -5.75 -9.01 -26.06
CA SER A 358 -5.19 -10.37 -26.12
C SER A 358 -4.78 -10.94 -24.76
N ALA A 359 -5.18 -10.31 -23.65
CA ALA A 359 -4.95 -10.87 -22.32
C ALA A 359 -5.81 -12.14 -22.12
N VAL A 360 -5.15 -13.28 -21.89
CA VAL A 360 -5.82 -14.57 -21.65
C VAL A 360 -6.26 -14.68 -20.19
N ALA A 361 -7.21 -15.59 -19.92
CA ALA A 361 -7.69 -15.88 -18.58
C ALA A 361 -6.52 -16.11 -17.60
N GLY A 362 -6.57 -15.45 -16.45
CA GLY A 362 -5.57 -15.60 -15.38
C GLY A 362 -4.17 -15.01 -15.64
N SER A 363 -3.88 -14.51 -16.84
CA SER A 363 -2.53 -14.08 -17.22
C SER A 363 -1.97 -12.86 -16.48
N CYS A 364 -2.82 -12.07 -15.84
CA CYS A 364 -2.43 -10.87 -15.08
C CYS A 364 -2.31 -11.12 -13.56
N VAL A 365 -2.37 -12.37 -13.11
CA VAL A 365 -2.23 -12.72 -11.69
C VAL A 365 -0.76 -12.75 -11.27
N VAL A 366 -0.52 -12.30 -10.03
CA VAL A 366 0.74 -12.57 -9.33
C VAL A 366 0.63 -13.97 -8.73
N GLU A 367 1.23 -14.94 -9.40
CA GLU A 367 1.22 -16.32 -8.93
C GLU A 367 2.00 -16.48 -7.63
N CYS A 368 1.61 -17.49 -6.84
CA CYS A 368 2.36 -17.84 -5.64
C CYS A 368 3.70 -18.49 -6.03
N PRO A 369 4.85 -17.88 -5.71
CA PRO A 369 6.15 -18.40 -6.14
C PRO A 369 6.52 -19.72 -5.46
N ALA A 370 5.92 -20.01 -4.30
CA ALA A 370 6.17 -21.22 -3.51
C ALA A 370 5.15 -22.36 -3.79
N CYS A 371 4.10 -22.11 -4.58
CA CYS A 371 3.25 -23.19 -5.04
C CYS A 371 3.94 -24.01 -6.15
N PRO A 372 3.61 -25.30 -6.31
CA PRO A 372 4.06 -26.07 -7.46
C PRO A 372 3.41 -25.54 -8.74
N LEU A 373 4.23 -25.09 -9.68
CA LEU A 373 3.83 -24.52 -10.97
C LEU A 373 4.50 -25.31 -12.11
N PRO A 374 3.78 -26.24 -12.75
CA PRO A 374 4.30 -27.00 -13.88
C PRO A 374 4.89 -26.09 -14.98
N GLY A 375 6.09 -26.45 -15.47
CA GLY A 375 6.81 -25.68 -16.49
C GLY A 375 7.45 -24.37 -16.01
N LYS A 376 7.41 -24.08 -14.70
CA LYS A 376 8.02 -22.86 -14.12
C LYS A 376 9.03 -23.18 -13.03
N ASN A 377 8.60 -23.83 -11.95
CA ASN A 377 9.42 -24.06 -10.75
C ASN A 377 9.46 -25.53 -10.31
N LEU A 378 9.00 -26.45 -11.18
CA LEU A 378 9.11 -27.88 -10.98
C LEU A 378 10.23 -28.45 -11.87
N PRO A 379 10.96 -29.50 -11.44
CA PRO A 379 11.87 -30.27 -12.29
C PRO A 379 11.16 -30.76 -13.56
N GLU A 380 11.86 -31.08 -14.65
CA GLU A 380 11.21 -31.56 -15.89
C GLU A 380 10.57 -32.94 -15.74
N ASP A 381 11.16 -33.79 -14.90
CA ASP A 381 10.79 -35.19 -14.64
C ASP A 381 9.86 -35.37 -13.43
N TRP A 382 9.37 -34.27 -12.84
CA TRP A 382 8.53 -34.29 -11.64
C TRP A 382 7.27 -35.17 -11.75
N GLU A 383 6.74 -35.38 -12.96
CA GLU A 383 5.58 -36.26 -13.20
C GLU A 383 5.93 -37.77 -13.09
N GLN A 384 7.20 -38.12 -13.27
CA GLN A 384 7.70 -39.50 -13.23
C GLN A 384 8.03 -39.97 -11.80
N GLU A 385 7.95 -39.06 -10.84
CA GLU A 385 8.32 -39.31 -9.45
C GLU A 385 7.45 -40.41 -8.82
N PRO A 386 8.04 -41.28 -8.00
CA PRO A 386 7.36 -42.42 -7.45
C PRO A 386 6.21 -41.97 -6.54
N PRO A 387 5.13 -42.76 -6.40
CA PRO A 387 3.92 -42.34 -5.68
C PRO A 387 4.16 -41.77 -4.27
N HIS A 388 5.14 -42.31 -3.55
CA HIS A 388 5.50 -41.89 -2.20
C HIS A 388 6.24 -40.54 -2.12
N GLN A 389 6.71 -39.98 -3.24
CA GLN A 389 7.37 -38.67 -3.33
C GLN A 389 6.51 -37.60 -4.04
N ARG A 390 5.41 -37.99 -4.70
CA ARG A 390 4.50 -37.05 -5.38
C ARG A 390 3.94 -35.94 -4.47
N TYR A 391 3.95 -36.13 -3.15
CA TYR A 391 3.53 -35.12 -2.19
C TYR A 391 4.40 -33.85 -2.23
N LEU A 392 5.65 -33.94 -2.72
CA LEU A 392 6.56 -32.79 -2.88
C LEU A 392 5.99 -31.74 -3.85
N TYR A 393 5.23 -32.17 -4.86
CA TYR A 393 4.65 -31.32 -5.90
C TYR A 393 3.14 -31.12 -5.75
N ARG A 394 2.61 -31.38 -4.54
CA ARG A 394 1.19 -31.25 -4.23
C ARG A 394 0.79 -29.78 -4.08
N LEU A 395 -0.27 -29.38 -4.77
CA LEU A 395 -0.88 -28.07 -4.60
C LEU A 395 -1.91 -28.10 -3.46
N TYR A 396 -1.84 -27.10 -2.58
CA TYR A 396 -2.78 -26.95 -1.46
C TYR A 396 -3.71 -25.78 -1.73
N VAL A 397 -5.01 -26.06 -1.79
CA VAL A 397 -6.05 -25.06 -2.05
C VAL A 397 -7.06 -24.98 -0.91
N ALA A 398 -7.52 -23.78 -0.61
CA ALA A 398 -8.58 -23.51 0.36
C ALA A 398 -9.78 -22.90 -0.34
N ILE A 399 -10.98 -23.37 -0.02
CA ILE A 399 -12.25 -22.84 -0.54
C ILE A 399 -12.95 -22.11 0.61
N ASP A 400 -13.30 -20.84 0.38
CA ASP A 400 -13.99 -20.02 1.37
C ASP A 400 -14.90 -18.97 0.71
N ALA A 401 -15.85 -18.43 1.47
CA ALA A 401 -16.81 -17.43 1.05
C ALA A 401 -16.85 -16.21 1.99
N ASN A 402 -16.74 -15.02 1.41
CA ASN A 402 -16.87 -13.76 2.12
C ASN A 402 -18.25 -13.11 1.86
N PHE A 403 -19.10 -13.09 2.88
CA PHE A 403 -20.45 -12.51 2.83
C PHE A 403 -20.50 -11.02 3.22
N ARG A 404 -19.36 -10.39 3.52
CA ARG A 404 -19.28 -8.94 3.82
C ARG A 404 -19.06 -8.12 2.55
N LEU A 405 -18.42 -8.69 1.52
CA LEU A 405 -18.21 -8.02 0.23
C LEU A 405 -19.48 -8.09 -0.64
N LYS A 406 -20.40 -7.16 -0.40
CA LYS A 406 -21.71 -7.11 -1.09
C LYS A 406 -21.71 -6.08 -2.21
N ARG A 407 -22.32 -6.42 -3.34
CA ARG A 407 -22.57 -5.48 -4.45
C ARG A 407 -24.07 -5.16 -4.52
N LYS A 408 -24.44 -3.88 -4.37
CA LYS A 408 -25.81 -3.42 -4.56
C LYS A 408 -26.21 -3.47 -6.03
N LYS A 409 -27.50 -3.68 -6.32
CA LYS A 409 -28.05 -3.61 -7.67
C LYS A 409 -28.24 -2.15 -8.08
N VAL A 410 -27.21 -1.53 -8.67
CA VAL A 410 -27.19 -0.09 -8.97
C VAL A 410 -26.92 0.27 -10.43
N SER A 411 -26.51 -0.70 -11.27
CA SER A 411 -26.17 -0.47 -12.69
C SER A 411 -26.27 -1.76 -13.50
N SER A 412 -26.03 -1.67 -14.81
CA SER A 412 -25.88 -2.79 -15.74
C SER A 412 -24.47 -2.86 -16.32
N ASP A 413 -24.07 -4.04 -16.80
CA ASP A 413 -22.76 -4.26 -17.45
C ASP A 413 -22.60 -3.42 -18.73
N THR A 414 -23.71 -2.95 -19.33
CA THR A 414 -23.68 -2.04 -20.48
C THR A 414 -23.20 -0.64 -20.09
N VAL A 415 -23.49 -0.19 -18.88
CA VAL A 415 -23.13 1.14 -18.36
C VAL A 415 -21.82 1.10 -17.58
N ASP A 416 -21.55 -0.01 -16.88
CA ASP A 416 -20.37 -0.21 -16.03
C ASP A 416 -19.77 -1.62 -16.28
N PRO A 417 -19.03 -1.80 -17.39
CA PRO A 417 -18.48 -3.09 -17.77
C PRO A 417 -17.25 -3.47 -16.93
N SER A 418 -17.08 -4.78 -16.70
CA SER A 418 -15.83 -5.31 -16.16
C SER A 418 -14.65 -5.04 -17.09
N LEU A 419 -13.58 -4.44 -16.55
CA LEU A 419 -12.34 -4.16 -17.29
C LEU A 419 -11.46 -5.39 -17.45
N ASN A 420 -11.45 -6.30 -16.47
CA ASN A 420 -10.52 -7.43 -16.44
C ASN A 420 -11.01 -8.64 -17.23
N LYS A 421 -12.33 -8.86 -17.34
CA LYS A 421 -12.95 -9.94 -18.15
C LYS A 421 -12.26 -11.31 -18.00
N GLY A 422 -11.97 -11.72 -16.76
CA GLY A 422 -11.33 -13.01 -16.49
C GLY A 422 -9.80 -13.03 -16.58
N CYS A 423 -9.13 -11.96 -17.00
CA CYS A 423 -7.67 -11.99 -17.20
C CYS A 423 -6.84 -12.01 -15.89
N ALA A 424 -7.47 -11.98 -14.72
CA ALA A 424 -6.82 -11.89 -13.42
C ALA A 424 -7.47 -12.82 -12.38
N TYR A 425 -7.76 -12.33 -11.17
CA TYR A 425 -8.25 -13.13 -10.04
C TYR A 425 -9.72 -13.54 -10.16
N VAL A 426 -10.57 -12.69 -10.74
CA VAL A 426 -12.01 -12.95 -10.90
C VAL A 426 -12.24 -13.73 -12.20
N VAL A 427 -13.16 -14.69 -12.18
CA VAL A 427 -13.56 -15.45 -13.37
C VAL A 427 -14.17 -14.57 -14.46
N GLU A 428 -14.18 -15.07 -15.70
CA GLU A 428 -14.90 -14.39 -16.79
C GLU A 428 -16.41 -14.41 -16.51
N GLU A 429 -16.99 -13.21 -16.41
CA GLU A 429 -18.33 -13.00 -15.86
C GLU A 429 -19.43 -13.56 -16.77
N THR A 430 -19.26 -13.48 -18.09
CA THR A 430 -20.27 -13.93 -19.06
C THR A 430 -20.45 -15.45 -19.02
N ALA A 431 -19.34 -16.19 -19.11
CA ALA A 431 -19.31 -17.64 -19.03
C ALA A 431 -19.77 -18.13 -17.66
N TYR A 432 -19.38 -17.43 -16.59
CA TYR A 432 -19.83 -17.77 -15.25
C TYR A 432 -21.35 -17.56 -15.07
N LYS A 433 -21.88 -16.40 -15.48
CA LYS A 433 -23.33 -16.14 -15.44
C LYS A 433 -24.12 -17.13 -16.31
N ALA A 434 -23.60 -17.50 -17.48
CA ALA A 434 -24.23 -18.50 -18.34
C ALA A 434 -24.28 -19.88 -17.66
N HIS A 435 -23.18 -20.30 -17.03
CA HIS A 435 -23.15 -21.54 -16.25
C HIS A 435 -24.17 -21.51 -15.10
N LEU A 436 -24.20 -20.43 -14.34
CA LEU A 436 -25.16 -20.27 -13.25
C LEU A 436 -26.60 -20.33 -13.76
N ALA A 437 -26.92 -19.62 -14.84
CA ALA A 437 -28.28 -19.62 -15.41
C ALA A 437 -28.70 -21.01 -15.92
N GLN A 438 -27.75 -21.80 -16.45
CA GLN A 438 -28.03 -23.14 -16.95
C GLN A 438 -28.26 -24.16 -15.82
N PHE A 439 -27.62 -23.98 -14.68
CA PHE A 439 -27.56 -24.99 -13.61
C PHE A 439 -28.10 -24.53 -12.25
N ASP A 440 -28.70 -23.33 -12.18
CA ASP A 440 -29.22 -22.71 -10.94
C ASP A 440 -30.28 -23.57 -10.23
N ASP A 441 -31.04 -24.35 -11.01
CA ASP A 441 -32.16 -25.17 -10.55
C ASP A 441 -31.71 -26.51 -9.93
N LEU A 442 -30.42 -26.85 -10.01
CA LEU A 442 -29.87 -28.00 -9.31
C LEU A 442 -29.89 -27.72 -7.81
N GLN A 443 -30.90 -28.26 -7.13
CA GLN A 443 -31.06 -28.08 -5.69
C GLN A 443 -29.80 -28.53 -4.92
N ASN A 444 -29.38 -27.71 -3.96
CA ASN A 444 -28.43 -28.14 -2.94
C ASN A 444 -29.10 -29.27 -2.14
N GLU A 445 -28.61 -30.49 -2.32
CA GLU A 445 -29.20 -31.65 -1.66
C GLU A 445 -29.10 -31.55 -0.13
N ALA A 446 -30.18 -31.95 0.55
CA ALA A 446 -30.19 -32.03 2.00
C ALA A 446 -29.19 -33.11 2.47
N THR A 447 -28.21 -32.70 3.25
CA THR A 447 -27.22 -33.60 3.81
C THR A 447 -27.72 -34.19 5.13
N GLU A 448 -28.06 -35.48 5.10
CA GLU A 448 -28.41 -36.28 6.29
C GLU A 448 -27.18 -36.77 7.06
N ASN A 449 -25.97 -36.52 6.53
CA ASN A 449 -24.77 -37.27 6.87
C ASN A 449 -23.75 -36.52 7.73
N CYS A 450 -24.04 -35.32 8.23
CA CYS A 450 -23.18 -34.58 9.16
C CYS A 450 -24.02 -33.54 9.91
N ASN A 451 -23.52 -33.05 11.05
CA ASN A 451 -24.11 -31.92 11.77
C ASN A 451 -24.52 -30.81 10.80
N ASN A 452 -25.77 -30.39 10.90
CA ASN A 452 -26.33 -29.36 10.05
C ASN A 452 -25.71 -28.02 10.47
N HIS A 453 -24.70 -27.56 9.73
CA HIS A 453 -24.08 -26.24 9.94
C HIS A 453 -25.07 -25.14 9.57
N ASN A 454 -25.94 -24.79 10.52
CA ASN A 454 -26.97 -23.77 10.36
C ASN A 454 -26.39 -22.39 10.00
N ALA A 455 -25.10 -22.14 10.28
CA ALA A 455 -24.41 -20.91 9.94
C ALA A 455 -24.34 -20.64 8.41
N VAL A 456 -24.02 -21.66 7.60
CA VAL A 456 -23.95 -21.55 6.14
C VAL A 456 -25.35 -21.33 5.54
N LYS A 457 -26.37 -22.00 6.09
CA LYS A 457 -27.76 -21.87 5.63
C LYS A 457 -28.40 -20.51 5.99
N LEU A 458 -28.13 -19.98 7.18
CA LEU A 458 -28.71 -18.70 7.64
C LEU A 458 -28.10 -17.48 6.94
N ALA A 459 -26.80 -17.52 6.60
CA ALA A 459 -26.14 -16.46 5.83
C ALA A 459 -26.70 -16.32 4.40
N THR A 460 -27.21 -17.42 3.85
CA THR A 460 -27.73 -17.52 2.48
C THR A 460 -29.13 -16.89 2.31
N LEU A 461 -29.91 -16.76 3.39
CA LEU A 461 -31.37 -16.53 3.30
C LEU A 461 -31.88 -15.13 3.67
N LYS A 462 -31.11 -14.29 4.37
CA LYS A 462 -31.60 -12.96 4.84
C LYS A 462 -30.83 -11.80 4.19
N GLY A 463 -31.52 -10.96 3.42
CA GLY A 463 -31.03 -9.65 2.96
C GLY A 463 -30.47 -9.59 1.53
N ALA A 464 -30.79 -10.54 0.65
CA ALA A 464 -30.38 -10.50 -0.76
C ALA A 464 -31.22 -9.53 -1.63
N ALA A 465 -32.39 -9.09 -1.14
CA ALA A 465 -33.23 -8.15 -1.88
C ALA A 465 -32.48 -6.82 -2.11
N GLY A 466 -32.33 -6.42 -3.38
CA GLY A 466 -31.60 -5.21 -3.77
C GLY A 466 -30.09 -5.39 -3.95
N LEU A 467 -29.54 -6.61 -3.80
CA LEU A 467 -28.14 -6.92 -4.09
C LEU A 467 -27.99 -7.59 -5.47
N ALA A 468 -26.90 -7.26 -6.17
CA ALA A 468 -26.43 -7.97 -7.34
C ALA A 468 -25.52 -9.16 -6.93
N ALA A 469 -24.76 -8.99 -5.84
CA ALA A 469 -23.99 -10.06 -5.21
C ALA A 469 -24.11 -9.96 -3.68
N SER A 470 -24.41 -11.07 -3.00
CA SER A 470 -24.50 -11.19 -1.55
C SER A 470 -23.15 -11.45 -0.87
N GLY A 471 -22.12 -11.72 -1.67
CA GLY A 471 -20.77 -12.06 -1.23
C GLY A 471 -19.90 -12.45 -2.42
N VAL A 472 -18.69 -12.93 -2.13
CA VAL A 472 -17.79 -13.57 -3.10
C VAL A 472 -17.30 -14.90 -2.53
N ALA A 473 -17.03 -15.86 -3.39
CA ALA A 473 -16.31 -17.08 -3.01
C ALA A 473 -14.95 -17.12 -3.71
N THR A 474 -13.99 -17.81 -3.08
CA THR A 474 -12.60 -17.89 -3.53
C THR A 474 -12.02 -19.30 -3.39
N VAL A 475 -11.09 -19.63 -4.28
CA VAL A 475 -10.25 -20.85 -4.23
C VAL A 475 -8.78 -20.44 -4.18
N ASP A 476 -8.23 -20.37 -2.98
CA ASP A 476 -6.96 -19.71 -2.67
C ASP A 476 -5.82 -20.71 -2.44
N CYS A 477 -4.58 -20.24 -2.48
CA CYS A 477 -3.44 -21.01 -1.99
C CYS A 477 -3.53 -21.13 -0.46
N ALA A 478 -3.75 -22.35 0.05
CA ALA A 478 -3.91 -22.56 1.49
C ALA A 478 -2.63 -22.35 2.30
N ARG A 479 -1.45 -22.50 1.67
CA ARG A 479 -0.15 -22.42 2.38
C ARG A 479 0.39 -21.00 2.55
N HIS A 480 0.10 -20.12 1.59
CA HIS A 480 0.75 -18.80 1.51
C HIS A 480 -0.27 -17.66 1.40
N ASP A 481 -1.58 -17.96 1.52
CA ASP A 481 -2.69 -17.00 1.40
C ASP A 481 -2.65 -16.14 0.13
N MET A 482 -2.12 -16.72 -0.95
CA MET A 482 -2.03 -16.06 -2.25
C MET A 482 -3.19 -16.47 -3.15
N LYS A 483 -3.75 -15.46 -3.84
CA LYS A 483 -4.86 -15.64 -4.78
C LYS A 483 -4.33 -16.28 -6.08
N ARG A 484 -4.87 -17.45 -6.43
CA ARG A 484 -4.70 -18.14 -7.73
C ARG A 484 -5.38 -17.40 -8.91
N PRO A 485 -5.11 -17.78 -10.17
CA PRO A 485 -5.80 -17.21 -11.32
C PRO A 485 -7.24 -17.70 -11.45
N CYS A 486 -8.16 -16.80 -11.84
CA CYS A 486 -9.58 -17.09 -12.11
C CYS A 486 -10.28 -17.91 -11.02
N LEU A 487 -10.11 -17.53 -9.75
CA LEU A 487 -10.65 -18.26 -8.60
C LEU A 487 -11.86 -17.59 -7.94
N THR A 488 -12.04 -16.30 -8.16
CA THR A 488 -13.04 -15.50 -7.43
C THR A 488 -14.31 -15.36 -8.26
N GLY A 489 -15.47 -15.55 -7.63
CA GLY A 489 -16.75 -15.27 -8.27
C GLY A 489 -17.77 -14.66 -7.31
N ASP A 490 -18.62 -13.80 -7.86
CA ASP A 490 -19.77 -13.25 -7.17
C ASP A 490 -20.74 -14.36 -6.76
N LEU A 491 -21.30 -14.23 -5.55
CA LEU A 491 -22.38 -15.06 -5.03
C LEU A 491 -23.71 -14.32 -5.19
N GLN A 492 -24.65 -14.85 -5.98
CA GLN A 492 -25.90 -14.16 -6.29
C GLN A 492 -26.91 -14.27 -5.14
N LYS A 493 -26.96 -15.43 -4.49
CA LYS A 493 -27.89 -15.76 -3.40
C LYS A 493 -27.21 -16.68 -2.40
N GLY A 494 -26.17 -16.17 -1.75
CA GLY A 494 -25.28 -16.92 -0.87
C GLY A 494 -24.47 -18.00 -1.60
N GLU A 495 -23.84 -18.86 -0.82
CA GLU A 495 -22.96 -19.91 -1.31
C GLU A 495 -23.76 -21.13 -1.76
N ARG A 496 -23.47 -21.63 -2.96
CA ARG A 496 -24.13 -22.80 -3.55
C ARG A 496 -23.11 -23.65 -4.28
N TYR A 497 -23.38 -24.95 -4.40
CA TYR A 497 -22.44 -25.86 -5.06
C TYR A 497 -22.13 -25.44 -6.50
N VAL A 498 -23.12 -25.00 -7.28
CA VAL A 498 -22.91 -24.49 -8.65
C VAL A 498 -21.90 -23.33 -8.70
N ASN A 499 -21.87 -22.47 -7.68
CA ASN A 499 -20.88 -21.39 -7.60
C ASN A 499 -19.48 -21.97 -7.35
N ILE A 500 -19.33 -22.79 -6.30
CA ILE A 500 -18.05 -23.35 -5.87
C ILE A 500 -17.46 -24.32 -6.91
N ASP A 501 -18.29 -25.17 -7.50
CA ASP A 501 -17.89 -26.15 -8.53
C ASP A 501 -17.25 -25.44 -9.73
N TYR A 502 -17.83 -24.32 -10.20
CA TYR A 502 -17.27 -23.52 -11.29
C TYR A 502 -15.93 -22.87 -10.91
N LEU A 503 -15.85 -22.24 -9.74
CA LEU A 503 -14.63 -21.56 -9.28
C LEU A 503 -13.48 -22.54 -9.05
N PHE A 504 -13.78 -23.70 -8.45
CA PHE A 504 -12.82 -24.76 -8.23
C PHE A 504 -12.28 -25.31 -9.55
N ARG A 505 -13.16 -25.66 -10.49
CA ARG A 505 -12.77 -26.09 -11.84
C ARG A 505 -11.96 -25.02 -12.58
N SER A 506 -12.38 -23.75 -12.51
CA SER A 506 -11.69 -22.63 -13.16
C SER A 506 -10.27 -22.46 -12.63
N SER A 507 -10.06 -22.55 -11.32
CA SER A 507 -8.75 -22.46 -10.66
C SER A 507 -7.82 -23.64 -10.99
N LEU A 508 -8.38 -24.84 -11.16
CA LEU A 508 -7.62 -26.04 -11.52
C LEU A 508 -7.17 -26.04 -12.99
N GLN A 509 -7.96 -25.51 -13.91
CA GLN A 509 -7.62 -25.46 -15.34
C GLN A 509 -6.43 -24.56 -15.69
N GLN A 510 -5.95 -23.75 -14.75
CA GLN A 510 -4.86 -22.80 -14.98
C GLN A 510 -3.49 -23.50 -14.87
N ASN A 511 -2.90 -23.49 -13.68
CA ASN A 511 -1.54 -23.92 -13.42
C ASN A 511 -1.49 -25.01 -12.33
N ALA A 512 -2.56 -25.79 -12.17
CA ALA A 512 -2.62 -26.82 -11.13
C ALA A 512 -1.89 -28.11 -11.57
N PRO A 513 -1.04 -28.70 -10.72
CA PRO A 513 -0.52 -30.04 -10.92
C PRO A 513 -1.62 -31.10 -10.68
N PRO A 514 -1.43 -32.37 -11.08
CA PRO A 514 -2.37 -33.45 -10.81
C PRO A 514 -2.72 -33.66 -9.33
N ASN A 515 -1.74 -33.57 -8.42
CA ASN A 515 -1.97 -33.89 -7.01
C ASN A 515 -2.41 -32.65 -6.22
N ILE A 516 -3.64 -32.68 -5.69
CA ILE A 516 -4.28 -31.57 -5.00
C ILE A 516 -4.67 -31.99 -3.58
N ALA A 517 -4.40 -31.14 -2.60
CA ALA A 517 -5.08 -31.15 -1.31
C ALA A 517 -6.01 -29.93 -1.24
N ALA A 518 -7.31 -30.18 -1.09
CA ALA A 518 -8.33 -29.14 -1.01
C ALA A 518 -8.96 -29.11 0.37
N SER A 519 -8.95 -27.94 1.02
CA SER A 519 -9.64 -27.70 2.30
C SER A 519 -10.90 -26.89 2.10
N TYR A 520 -12.00 -27.32 2.72
CA TYR A 520 -13.28 -26.63 2.68
C TYR A 520 -14.10 -26.98 3.93
N ASP A 521 -14.78 -26.00 4.52
CA ASP A 521 -15.55 -26.17 5.76
C ASP A 521 -16.57 -27.30 5.69
N ILE A 522 -17.16 -27.52 4.51
CA ILE A 522 -18.13 -28.57 4.28
C ILE A 522 -17.61 -29.66 3.35
N SER A 523 -16.30 -29.91 3.30
CA SER A 523 -15.68 -30.97 2.48
C SER A 523 -16.38 -32.32 2.60
N CYS A 524 -16.80 -32.72 3.80
CA CYS A 524 -17.49 -34.00 4.03
C CYS A 524 -18.86 -34.12 3.36
N GLN A 525 -19.46 -32.99 2.99
CA GLN A 525 -20.72 -32.89 2.28
C GLN A 525 -20.46 -32.67 0.78
N TYR A 526 -19.58 -31.72 0.46
CA TYR A 526 -19.29 -31.26 -0.88
C TYR A 526 -18.65 -32.33 -1.77
N SER A 527 -17.64 -33.03 -1.25
CA SER A 527 -16.80 -33.97 -2.02
C SER A 527 -17.53 -35.23 -2.49
N ARG A 528 -18.54 -35.70 -1.75
CA ARG A 528 -19.21 -36.99 -2.01
C ARG A 528 -19.83 -37.10 -3.39
N LYS A 529 -20.42 -36.01 -3.89
CA LYS A 529 -21.13 -35.96 -5.17
C LYS A 529 -20.46 -35.05 -6.18
N ILE A 530 -19.21 -34.66 -5.96
CA ILE A 530 -18.50 -33.76 -6.87
C ILE A 530 -18.39 -34.38 -8.27
N GLY A 531 -18.10 -35.68 -8.38
CA GLY A 531 -18.01 -36.38 -9.66
C GLY A 531 -19.35 -36.38 -10.43
N GLU A 532 -20.47 -36.64 -9.75
CA GLU A 532 -21.80 -36.58 -10.38
C GLU A 532 -22.14 -35.16 -10.87
N ARG A 533 -21.84 -34.12 -10.08
CA ARG A 533 -22.06 -32.72 -10.47
C ARG A 533 -21.18 -32.33 -11.65
N PHE A 534 -19.89 -32.68 -11.61
CA PHE A 534 -18.94 -32.33 -12.66
C PHE A 534 -19.30 -33.03 -13.97
N ASN A 535 -19.75 -34.28 -13.92
CA ASN A 535 -20.27 -34.97 -15.10
C ASN A 535 -21.49 -34.26 -15.70
N LYS A 536 -22.43 -33.77 -14.88
CA LYS A 536 -23.58 -32.98 -15.34
C LYS A 536 -23.16 -31.66 -16.00
N TYR A 537 -22.10 -31.04 -15.52
CA TYR A 537 -21.54 -29.80 -16.08
C TYR A 537 -20.59 -30.01 -17.26
N THR A 538 -20.34 -31.28 -17.63
CA THR A 538 -19.28 -31.67 -18.59
C THR A 538 -17.89 -31.13 -18.23
N PHE A 539 -17.60 -31.03 -16.92
CA PHE A 539 -16.30 -30.64 -16.41
C PHE A 539 -15.38 -31.85 -16.30
N ASP A 540 -14.31 -31.85 -17.07
CA ASP A 540 -13.25 -32.85 -16.94
C ASP A 540 -12.23 -32.43 -15.87
N ILE A 541 -12.15 -33.24 -14.80
CA ILE A 541 -11.12 -33.14 -13.75
C ILE A 541 -10.35 -34.45 -13.60
N SER A 542 -10.43 -35.35 -14.57
CA SER A 542 -9.78 -36.68 -14.50
C SER A 542 -8.26 -36.61 -14.33
N ARG A 543 -7.63 -35.50 -14.76
CA ARG A 543 -6.21 -35.20 -14.51
C ARG A 543 -5.86 -34.99 -13.04
N HIS A 544 -6.82 -34.63 -12.18
CA HIS A 544 -6.56 -34.21 -10.81
C HIS A 544 -6.95 -35.29 -9.80
N ASP A 545 -5.98 -35.68 -8.96
CA ASP A 545 -6.18 -36.51 -7.78
C ASP A 545 -6.33 -35.59 -6.56
N ILE A 546 -7.54 -35.53 -5.99
CA ILE A 546 -7.92 -34.55 -4.98
C ILE A 546 -8.16 -35.23 -3.64
N THR A 547 -7.30 -34.90 -2.67
CA THR A 547 -7.52 -35.20 -1.25
C THR A 547 -8.30 -34.08 -0.59
N TRP A 548 -9.41 -34.40 0.05
CA TRP A 548 -10.27 -33.42 0.74
C TRP A 548 -9.99 -33.37 2.24
N GLY A 549 -9.90 -32.16 2.79
CA GLY A 549 -9.78 -31.92 4.22
C GLY A 549 -10.77 -30.87 4.71
N ILE A 550 -11.01 -30.85 6.01
CA ILE A 550 -11.76 -29.79 6.71
C ILE A 550 -10.75 -29.01 7.54
N PRO A 551 -10.76 -27.67 7.51
CA PRO A 551 -9.82 -26.89 8.32
C PRO A 551 -9.92 -27.24 9.81
N LYS A 552 -8.77 -27.27 10.50
CA LYS A 552 -8.67 -27.68 11.92
C LYS A 552 -9.60 -26.90 12.86
N PHE A 553 -9.89 -25.64 12.54
CA PHE A 553 -10.83 -24.84 13.33
C PHE A 553 -12.28 -25.38 13.22
N HIS A 554 -12.68 -25.85 12.05
CA HIS A 554 -14.04 -26.29 11.76
C HIS A 554 -14.27 -27.77 12.08
N ILE A 555 -13.26 -28.65 11.96
CA ILE A 555 -13.42 -30.11 12.06
C ILE A 555 -14.09 -30.60 13.34
N ASN A 556 -13.89 -29.89 14.47
CA ASN A 556 -14.50 -30.24 15.75
C ASN A 556 -16.03 -30.04 15.77
N ALA A 557 -16.57 -29.17 14.92
CA ALA A 557 -18.00 -28.97 14.78
C ALA A 557 -18.68 -30.06 13.93
N HIS A 558 -17.91 -30.94 13.30
CA HIS A 558 -18.42 -32.11 12.58
C HIS A 558 -18.49 -33.35 13.47
N GLN A 559 -19.26 -34.34 13.02
CA GLN A 559 -19.37 -35.65 13.66
C GLN A 559 -18.05 -36.43 13.62
N GLU A 560 -17.92 -37.44 14.47
CA GLU A 560 -16.69 -38.22 14.65
C GLU A 560 -16.17 -38.85 13.34
N SER A 561 -17.04 -39.41 12.51
CA SER A 561 -16.63 -40.00 11.22
C SER A 561 -16.04 -38.97 10.25
N CYS A 562 -16.41 -37.69 10.35
CA CYS A 562 -15.78 -36.62 9.57
C CYS A 562 -14.37 -36.32 10.10
N ARG A 563 -14.17 -36.36 11.42
CA ARG A 563 -12.84 -36.15 12.05
C ARG A 563 -11.85 -37.24 11.68
N THR A 564 -12.31 -38.47 11.43
CA THR A 564 -11.42 -39.56 10.98
C THR A 564 -11.07 -39.43 9.49
N ASN A 565 -12.03 -39.03 8.66
CA ASN A 565 -11.88 -39.11 7.19
C ASN A 565 -11.39 -37.80 6.52
N TYR A 566 -11.45 -36.66 7.21
CA TYR A 566 -11.17 -35.34 6.62
C TYR A 566 -10.24 -34.46 7.48
N ASN A 567 -9.58 -35.02 8.49
CA ASN A 567 -8.63 -34.29 9.34
C ASN A 567 -7.23 -34.17 8.71
#